data_AF-A0A0D7AZ68-F1
#
_entry.id   AF-A0A0D7AZ68-F1
#
_cell.length_a   1.000
_cell.length_b   1.000
_cell.length_c   1.000
_cell.angle_alpha   90.00
_cell.angle_beta   90.00
_cell.angle_gamma   90.00
#
_symmetry.space_group_name_H-M   'P 1'
#
loop_
_entity.id
_entity.type
_entity.pdbx_description
1 polymer ?
#
loop_
_entity_poly.entity_id
_entity_poly.type
_entity_poly.pdbx_seq_one_letter_code
_entity_poly.pdbx_strand_id
1 'polypeptide(L)'
;MSLSRTIASAVRPAVRARGYASAVAHSPIIRSELAEGAVEKSAFLKDIAAVEAHGRHTAELWRKISYFVCIPGIAVCAAWVYNLEQAHHEHIEHRKHENDGVYPQPPAYDYLNRRIVPYPWGNNSLFYNPEIQRNMDEAD
;
A
#
# COMPACT_ATOMS: atom_id res chain seq x y z
N MET A 1 -14.56 -3.65 -83.00
CA MET A 1 -14.14 -2.24 -82.84
C MET A 1 -13.44 -2.11 -81.50
N SER A 2 -12.11 -2.25 -81.49
CA SER A 2 -11.28 -2.23 -80.28
C SER A 2 -10.48 -0.93 -80.27
N LEU A 3 -10.73 -0.08 -79.28
CA LEU A 3 -10.09 1.22 -79.14
C LEU A 3 -8.74 1.07 -78.44
N SER A 4 -7.66 1.23 -79.20
CA SER A 4 -6.30 1.37 -78.66
C SER A 4 -6.19 2.66 -77.84
N ARG A 5 -6.01 2.55 -76.53
CA ARG A 5 -5.64 3.68 -75.66
C ARG A 5 -4.12 3.74 -75.52
N THR A 6 -3.50 4.67 -76.24
CA THR A 6 -2.12 5.07 -76.00
C THR A 6 -2.10 6.06 -74.83
N ILE A 7 -1.55 5.66 -73.69
CA ILE A 7 -1.30 6.57 -72.56
C ILE A 7 0.17 6.97 -72.61
N ALA A 8 0.45 8.18 -73.11
CA ALA A 8 1.79 8.76 -73.02
C ALA A 8 2.10 9.09 -71.55
N SER A 9 3.20 8.53 -71.05
CA SER A 9 3.73 8.77 -69.71
C SER A 9 4.22 10.22 -69.57
N ALA A 10 3.64 10.97 -68.64
CA ALA A 10 4.13 12.28 -68.26
C ALA A 10 5.23 12.11 -67.19
N VAL A 11 6.50 12.27 -67.58
CA VAL A 11 7.62 12.37 -66.65
C VAL A 11 7.49 13.69 -65.89
N ARG A 12 7.14 13.62 -64.61
CA ARG A 12 7.19 14.77 -63.70
C ARG A 12 8.65 15.05 -63.34
N PRO A 13 9.15 16.31 -63.40
CA PRO A 13 10.49 16.59 -62.90
C PRO A 13 10.48 16.38 -61.38
N ALA A 14 11.43 15.58 -60.88
CA ALA A 14 11.70 15.49 -59.46
C ALA A 14 12.22 16.85 -58.99
N VAL A 15 11.37 17.62 -58.30
CA VAL A 15 11.83 18.78 -57.51
C VAL A 15 12.69 18.21 -56.39
N ARG A 16 14.01 18.24 -56.59
CA ARG A 16 14.99 17.88 -55.57
C ARG A 16 14.87 18.92 -54.46
N ALA A 17 14.13 18.58 -53.39
CA ALA A 17 14.10 19.36 -52.17
C ALA A 17 15.55 19.48 -51.67
N ARG A 18 16.18 20.63 -51.95
CA ARG A 18 17.54 20.94 -51.53
C ARG A 18 17.48 21.10 -50.01
N GLY A 19 18.26 20.28 -49.31
CA GLY A 19 18.08 19.99 -47.90
C GLY A 19 18.24 21.22 -47.00
N TYR A 20 17.16 21.60 -46.33
CA TYR A 20 17.21 22.47 -45.16
C TYR A 20 17.49 21.67 -43.87
N ALA A 21 17.33 20.34 -43.90
CA ALA A 21 17.59 19.47 -42.75
C ALA A 21 19.07 19.45 -42.31
N SER A 22 20.02 19.57 -43.25
CA SER A 22 21.45 19.58 -42.88
C SER A 22 21.88 20.93 -42.28
N ALA A 23 21.31 22.05 -42.73
CA ALA A 23 21.64 23.38 -42.19
C ALA A 23 21.14 23.55 -40.75
N VAL A 24 19.95 23.03 -40.44
CA VAL A 24 19.40 23.00 -39.07
C VAL A 24 20.26 22.12 -38.16
N ALA A 25 20.75 20.97 -38.65
CA ALA A 25 21.62 20.06 -37.90
C ALA A 25 23.04 20.62 -37.61
N HIS A 26 23.49 21.62 -38.38
CA HIS A 26 24.79 22.29 -38.17
C HIS A 26 24.67 23.64 -37.45
N SER A 27 23.46 24.08 -37.09
CA SER A 27 23.27 25.29 -36.28
C SER A 27 23.92 25.10 -34.91
N PRO A 28 24.88 25.95 -34.50
CA PRO A 28 25.60 25.78 -33.24
C PRO A 28 24.66 25.90 -32.04
N ILE A 29 23.59 26.70 -32.14
CA ILE A 29 22.58 26.89 -31.09
C ILE A 29 21.72 25.63 -30.92
N ILE A 30 21.22 25.05 -32.02
CA ILE A 30 20.44 23.81 -31.96
C ILE A 30 21.31 22.64 -31.49
N ARG A 31 22.60 22.64 -31.86
CA ARG A 31 23.56 21.61 -31.43
C ARG A 31 23.90 21.72 -29.95
N SER A 32 24.00 22.93 -29.39
CA SER A 32 24.22 23.13 -27.95
C SER A 32 23.00 22.70 -27.15
N GLU A 33 21.78 23.06 -27.55
CA GLU A 33 20.56 22.64 -26.84
C GLU A 33 20.33 21.11 -26.92
N LEU A 34 20.61 20.49 -28.07
CA LEU A 34 20.54 19.02 -28.20
C LEU A 34 21.65 18.32 -27.40
N ALA A 35 22.84 18.92 -27.29
CA ALA A 35 23.92 18.41 -26.48
C ALA A 35 23.62 18.57 -24.98
N GLU A 36 23.08 19.71 -24.55
CA GLU A 36 22.61 19.95 -23.18
C GLU A 36 21.48 18.98 -22.82
N GLY A 37 20.46 18.83 -23.67
CA GLY A 37 19.39 17.85 -23.46
C GLY A 37 19.85 16.39 -23.51
N ALA A 38 20.93 16.06 -24.24
CA ALA A 38 21.54 14.74 -24.22
C ALA A 38 22.36 14.49 -22.93
N VAL A 39 23.06 15.52 -22.43
CA VAL A 39 23.78 15.49 -21.15
C VAL A 39 22.80 15.39 -19.99
N GLU A 40 21.72 16.17 -19.99
CA GLU A 40 20.64 16.08 -18.98
C GLU A 40 19.96 14.72 -18.98
N LYS A 41 19.63 14.16 -20.15
CA LYS A 41 19.11 12.78 -20.24
C LYS A 41 20.12 11.76 -19.72
N SER A 42 21.40 11.93 -20.01
CA SER A 42 22.45 11.04 -19.51
C SER A 42 22.66 11.15 -17.99
N ALA A 43 22.50 12.35 -17.42
CA ALA A 43 22.55 12.59 -15.99
C ALA A 43 21.33 11.99 -15.28
N PHE A 44 20.13 12.22 -15.82
CA PHE A 44 18.89 11.63 -15.33
C PHE A 44 18.91 10.10 -15.34
N LEU A 45 19.43 9.47 -16.39
CA LEU A 45 19.57 8.01 -16.45
C LEU A 45 20.58 7.48 -15.41
N LYS A 46 21.64 8.24 -15.11
CA LYS A 46 22.58 7.91 -14.03
C LYS A 46 21.92 8.04 -12.67
N ASP A 47 21.10 9.05 -12.46
CA ASP A 47 20.38 9.26 -11.20
C ASP A 47 19.36 8.14 -10.96
N ILE A 48 18.63 7.69 -11.99
CA ILE A 48 17.75 6.53 -11.88
C ILE A 48 18.55 5.29 -11.48
N ALA A 49 19.67 5.01 -12.15
CA ALA A 49 20.50 3.85 -11.82
C ALA A 49 21.08 3.94 -10.40
N ALA A 50 21.44 5.14 -9.94
CA ALA A 50 21.92 5.37 -8.58
C ALA A 50 20.80 5.15 -7.54
N VAL A 51 19.59 5.64 -7.80
CA VAL A 51 18.41 5.42 -6.95
C VAL A 51 18.05 3.94 -6.90
N GLU A 52 18.09 3.23 -8.03
CA GLU A 52 17.82 1.79 -8.07
C GLU A 52 18.86 1.01 -7.26
N ALA A 53 20.16 1.30 -7.44
CA ALA A 53 21.22 0.66 -6.67
C ALA A 53 21.09 0.95 -5.15
N HIS A 54 20.77 2.18 -4.78
CA HIS A 54 20.52 2.56 -3.39
C HIS A 54 19.27 1.87 -2.83
N GLY A 55 18.21 1.76 -3.62
CA GLY A 55 16.97 1.06 -3.27
C GLY A 55 17.21 -0.42 -3.01
N ARG A 56 18.02 -1.09 -3.85
CA ARG A 56 18.41 -2.49 -3.63
C ARG A 56 19.16 -2.66 -2.32
N HIS A 57 20.15 -1.80 -2.04
CA HIS A 57 20.94 -1.88 -0.81
C HIS A 57 20.09 -1.62 0.45
N THR A 58 19.22 -0.61 0.41
CA THR A 58 18.32 -0.29 1.55
C THR A 58 17.27 -1.38 1.76
N ALA A 59 16.72 -1.97 0.70
CA ALA A 59 15.79 -3.10 0.81
C ALA A 59 16.45 -4.32 1.47
N GLU A 60 17.70 -4.64 1.10
CA GLU A 60 18.45 -5.72 1.75
C GLU A 60 18.72 -5.45 3.23
N LEU A 61 19.05 -4.20 3.57
CA LEU A 61 19.24 -3.77 4.96
C LEU A 61 17.95 -3.97 5.78
N TRP A 62 16.81 -3.47 5.28
CA TRP A 62 15.51 -3.60 5.97
C TRP A 62 15.07 -5.05 6.09
N ARG A 63 15.32 -5.88 5.07
CA ARG A 63 15.06 -7.32 5.15
C ARG A 63 15.85 -7.96 6.30
N LYS A 64 17.12 -7.62 6.47
CA LYS A 64 17.96 -8.12 7.57
C LYS A 64 17.43 -7.64 8.93
N ILE A 65 17.09 -6.36 9.07
CA ILE A 65 16.52 -5.82 10.32
C ILE A 65 15.23 -6.56 10.67
N SER A 66 14.32 -6.76 9.72
CA SER A 66 13.07 -7.48 9.97
C SER A 66 13.32 -8.92 10.45
N TYR A 67 14.26 -9.64 9.84
CA TYR A 67 14.54 -11.03 10.25
C TYR A 67 15.35 -11.16 11.53
N PHE A 68 16.34 -10.30 11.74
CA PHE A 68 17.28 -10.44 12.87
C PHE A 68 16.89 -9.65 14.10
N VAL A 69 16.00 -8.65 13.97
CA VAL A 69 15.55 -7.81 15.09
C VAL A 69 14.06 -8.00 15.32
N CYS A 70 13.22 -7.79 14.31
CA CYS A 70 11.78 -7.81 14.51
C CYS A 70 11.27 -9.21 14.86
N ILE A 71 11.72 -10.27 14.18
CA ILE A 71 11.27 -11.64 14.50
C ILE A 71 11.66 -12.05 15.92
N PRO A 72 12.93 -11.93 16.37
CA PRO A 72 13.28 -12.23 17.75
C PRO A 72 12.53 -11.34 18.76
N GLY A 73 12.36 -10.05 18.45
CA GLY A 73 11.57 -9.14 19.28
C GLY A 73 10.12 -9.59 19.45
N ILE A 74 9.47 -9.97 18.35
CA ILE A 74 8.10 -10.52 18.37
C ILE A 74 8.06 -11.83 19.16
N ALA A 75 9.06 -12.72 19.02
CA ALA A 75 9.09 -13.98 19.75
C ALA A 75 9.16 -13.76 21.27
N VAL A 76 10.00 -12.83 21.73
CA VAL A 76 10.09 -12.47 23.16
C VAL A 76 8.77 -11.85 23.65
N CYS A 77 8.22 -10.88 22.91
CA CYS A 77 6.95 -10.27 23.26
C CYS A 77 5.80 -11.30 23.29
N ALA A 78 5.76 -12.22 22.33
CA ALA A 78 4.75 -13.28 22.28
C ALA A 78 4.84 -14.21 23.48
N ALA A 79 6.04 -14.62 23.88
CA ALA A 79 6.24 -15.44 25.08
C ALA A 79 5.79 -14.69 26.35
N TRP A 80 6.08 -13.39 26.45
CA TRP A 80 5.65 -12.58 27.59
C TRP A 80 4.13 -12.41 27.64
N VAL A 81 3.49 -12.06 26.51
CA VAL A 81 2.03 -11.93 26.41
C VAL A 81 1.35 -13.27 26.68
N TYR A 82 1.92 -14.39 26.22
CA TYR A 82 1.37 -15.71 26.50
C TYR A 82 1.29 -15.99 28.01
N ASN A 83 2.37 -15.72 28.75
CA ASN A 83 2.37 -15.89 30.21
C ASN A 83 1.35 -14.97 30.90
N LEU A 84 1.22 -13.74 30.42
CA LEU A 84 0.24 -12.79 30.94
C LEU A 84 -1.19 -13.27 30.67
N GLU A 85 -1.46 -13.80 29.48
CA GLU A 85 -2.76 -14.35 29.10
C GLU A 85 -3.12 -15.60 29.91
N GLN A 86 -2.14 -16.48 30.19
CA GLN A 86 -2.38 -17.62 31.09
C GLN A 86 -2.78 -17.16 32.49
N ALA A 87 -2.10 -16.16 33.06
CA ALA A 87 -2.48 -15.58 34.35
C ALA A 87 -3.88 -14.91 34.31
N HIS A 88 -4.26 -14.27 33.19
CA HIS A 88 -5.61 -13.74 33.01
C HIS A 88 -6.64 -14.87 32.94
N HIS A 89 -6.33 -15.97 32.25
CA HIS A 89 -7.21 -17.13 32.16
C HIS A 89 -7.46 -17.74 33.54
N GLU A 90 -6.39 -17.99 34.30
CA GLU A 90 -6.47 -18.49 35.68
C GLU A 90 -7.32 -17.56 36.56
N HIS A 91 -7.12 -16.24 36.47
CA HIS A 91 -7.93 -15.28 37.23
C HIS A 91 -9.42 -15.33 36.83
N ILE A 92 -9.73 -15.48 35.54
CA ILE A 92 -11.12 -15.63 35.07
C ILE A 92 -11.72 -16.94 35.61
N GLU A 93 -10.99 -18.05 35.58
CA GLU A 93 -11.43 -19.33 36.11
C GLU A 93 -11.67 -19.27 37.63
N HIS A 94 -10.76 -18.66 38.39
CA HIS A 94 -10.94 -18.42 39.82
C HIS A 94 -12.22 -17.61 40.09
N ARG A 95 -12.46 -16.54 39.34
CA ARG A 95 -13.70 -15.74 39.46
C ARG A 95 -14.95 -16.53 39.11
N LYS A 96 -14.90 -17.40 38.11
CA LYS A 96 -16.02 -18.30 37.78
C LYS A 96 -16.27 -19.29 38.93
N HIS A 97 -15.22 -19.89 39.48
CA HIS A 97 -15.31 -20.83 40.61
C HIS A 97 -15.90 -20.20 41.88
N GLU A 98 -15.54 -18.97 42.20
CA GLU A 98 -16.09 -18.24 43.36
C GLU A 98 -17.57 -17.86 43.21
N ASN A 99 -18.09 -17.80 41.97
CA ASN A 99 -19.45 -17.36 41.65
C ASN A 99 -20.29 -18.50 41.04
N ASP A 100 -20.20 -19.69 41.64
CA ASP A 100 -21.00 -20.88 41.27
C ASP A 100 -20.84 -21.34 39.80
N GLY A 101 -19.67 -21.11 39.21
CA GLY A 101 -19.34 -21.51 37.84
C GLY A 101 -19.76 -20.50 36.77
N VAL A 102 -20.37 -19.37 37.15
CA VAL A 102 -20.80 -18.32 36.23
C VAL A 102 -19.93 -17.08 36.43
N TYR A 103 -19.53 -16.41 35.34
CA TYR A 103 -18.79 -15.16 35.48
C TYR A 103 -19.72 -14.08 36.07
N PRO A 104 -19.28 -13.35 37.12
CA PRO A 104 -20.15 -12.40 37.78
C PRO A 104 -20.58 -11.29 36.82
N GLN A 105 -21.89 -11.05 36.73
CA GLN A 105 -22.43 -9.97 35.92
C GLN A 105 -21.86 -8.62 36.41
N PRO A 106 -21.38 -7.75 35.50
CA PRO A 106 -20.84 -6.46 35.91
C PRO A 106 -21.92 -5.61 36.60
N PRO A 107 -21.56 -4.84 37.63
CA PRO A 107 -22.50 -3.98 38.34
C PRO A 107 -23.17 -2.97 37.39
N ALA A 108 -24.48 -2.80 37.53
CA ALA A 108 -25.30 -1.93 36.70
C ALA A 108 -25.21 -0.47 37.20
N TYR A 109 -24.10 0.20 36.93
CA TYR A 109 -23.97 1.64 37.17
C TYR A 109 -24.64 2.45 36.05
N ASP A 110 -25.28 3.59 36.39
CA ASP A 110 -26.04 4.44 35.46
C ASP A 110 -25.24 4.94 34.24
N TYR A 111 -23.92 5.03 34.38
CA TYR A 111 -23.03 5.46 33.31
C TYR A 111 -22.53 4.31 32.42
N LEU A 112 -22.65 3.05 32.87
CA LEU A 112 -22.29 1.88 32.08
C LEU A 112 -23.43 1.46 31.18
N ASN A 113 -23.08 0.96 29.99
CA ASN A 113 -24.04 0.50 28.98
C ASN A 113 -25.17 1.48 28.62
N ARG A 114 -24.99 2.78 28.92
CA ARG A 114 -25.94 3.82 28.54
C ARG A 114 -26.09 3.87 27.02
N ARG A 115 -27.34 3.99 26.56
CA ARG A 115 -27.70 4.20 25.16
C ARG A 115 -28.60 5.43 25.07
N ILE A 116 -28.19 6.41 24.27
CA ILE A 116 -29.01 7.58 23.94
C ILE A 116 -29.78 7.33 22.63
N VAL A 117 -29.13 6.63 21.71
CA VAL A 117 -29.69 6.21 20.41
C VAL A 117 -29.45 4.71 20.27
N PRO A 118 -30.46 3.92 19.84
CA PRO A 118 -30.30 2.48 19.64
C PRO A 118 -29.40 2.18 18.44
N TYR A 119 -28.72 1.02 18.45
CA TYR A 119 -27.97 0.58 17.27
C TYR A 119 -28.91 0.04 16.19
N PRO A 120 -28.50 0.09 14.91
CA PRO A 120 -29.37 -0.35 13.81
C PRO A 120 -29.55 -1.87 13.68
N TRP A 121 -28.88 -2.69 14.50
CA TRP A 121 -28.95 -4.16 14.47
C TRP A 121 -29.45 -4.81 15.78
N GLY A 122 -29.61 -4.04 16.86
CA GLY A 122 -30.01 -4.58 18.18
C GLY A 122 -29.48 -3.72 19.34
N ASN A 123 -29.75 -4.09 20.59
CA ASN A 123 -29.31 -3.31 21.75
C ASN A 123 -27.85 -3.56 22.15
N ASN A 124 -27.36 -4.77 21.85
CA ASN A 124 -26.01 -5.20 22.15
C ASN A 124 -24.99 -4.67 21.12
N SER A 125 -23.74 -4.47 21.56
CA SER A 125 -22.64 -4.02 20.70
C SER A 125 -22.25 -5.07 19.64
N LEU A 126 -21.54 -4.66 18.58
CA LEU A 126 -21.13 -5.58 17.51
C LEU A 126 -20.24 -6.73 18.00
N PHE A 127 -19.34 -6.46 18.95
CA PHE A 127 -18.49 -7.47 19.59
C PHE A 127 -19.02 -7.81 20.98
N TYR A 128 -20.30 -8.18 21.05
CA TYR A 128 -20.93 -8.60 22.29
C TYR A 128 -20.52 -10.03 22.67
N ASN A 129 -20.08 -10.23 23.91
CA ASN A 129 -19.78 -11.55 24.47
C ASN A 129 -20.71 -11.84 25.67
N PRO A 130 -21.64 -12.82 25.57
CA PRO A 130 -22.61 -13.12 26.61
C PRO A 130 -21.99 -13.66 27.91
N GLU A 131 -20.75 -14.16 27.89
CA GLU A 131 -20.09 -14.65 29.10
C GLU A 131 -19.56 -13.53 30.01
N ILE A 132 -19.17 -12.39 29.43
CA ILE A 132 -18.45 -11.33 30.17
C ILE A 132 -19.20 -10.00 30.20
N GLN A 133 -20.08 -9.76 29.22
CA GLN A 133 -20.84 -8.53 29.11
C GLN A 133 -22.28 -8.78 29.49
N ARG A 134 -22.88 -7.77 30.13
CA ARG A 134 -24.29 -7.79 30.49
C ARG A 134 -25.16 -7.72 29.23
N ASN A 135 -26.15 -8.61 29.15
CA ASN A 135 -27.14 -8.57 28.10
C ASN A 135 -28.04 -7.33 28.28
N MET A 136 -28.08 -6.46 27.26
CA MET A 136 -28.94 -5.27 27.29
C MET A 136 -30.36 -5.54 26.80
N ASP A 137 -30.64 -6.71 26.22
CA ASP A 137 -32.00 -7.11 25.85
C ASP A 137 -32.82 -7.61 27.06
N GLU A 138 -32.13 -8.04 28.12
CA GLU A 138 -32.73 -8.51 29.38
C GLU A 138 -32.63 -7.46 30.51
N ALA A 139 -32.00 -6.32 30.23
CA ALA A 139 -31.84 -5.24 31.18
C ALA A 139 -33.01 -4.25 31.01
N ASP A 140 -34.03 -4.42 31.84
CA ASP A 140 -35.17 -3.49 31.99
C ASP A 140 -34.73 -2.08 32.43
#